data_AF-A0A354F240-F1
#
_entry.id   AF-A0A354F240-F1
#
_cell.length_a   1.000
_cell.length_b   1.000
_cell.length_c   1.000
_cell.angle_alpha   90.00
_cell.angle_beta   90.00
_cell.angle_gamma   90.00
#
_symmetry.space_group_name_H-M   'P 1'
#
loop_
_entity.id
_entity.type
_entity.pdbx_description
1 polymer ?
#
loop_
_entity_poly.entity_id
_entity_poly.type
_entity_poly.pdbx_seq_one_letter_code
_entity_poly.pdbx_strand_id
1 'polypeptide(L)'
;MKHKAITPFKIVRLELFQKILEAKQSISVILIFLSILFITACGTYETSTEHIGDAKHTNVAFSLSLEDKPGENLHKTPSSYKGDRIGDEVSQKGLAKINCDTSFITNMEVSVYDSLNTKLVEKSFPCNTHSGTIQVPSGDNRRFVFSGKNAIGEELYYGKSSGIDLEPGATYNMGEIIMNYVGETHPSTPTGVTVAAGDGQVTLSWNTVSDATSYNIYWSTMSGVTKTTGTKISNVTSPYTHTGLTNGTTYYYV
;
A
#
# COMPACT_ATOMS: atom_id res chain seq x y z
N MET A 1 4.48 -52.19 -43.37
CA MET A 1 4.35 -50.71 -43.40
C MET A 1 4.89 -50.17 -42.09
N LYS A 2 5.90 -49.30 -42.14
CA LYS A 2 6.40 -48.54 -40.98
C LYS A 2 5.42 -47.42 -40.69
N HIS A 3 5.04 -47.18 -39.43
CA HIS A 3 4.93 -45.85 -38.83
C HIS A 3 5.10 -45.97 -37.31
N LYS A 4 5.67 -44.91 -36.75
CA LYS A 4 6.45 -44.80 -35.52
C LYS A 4 5.71 -43.84 -34.58
N ALA A 5 5.65 -44.13 -33.29
CA ALA A 5 5.66 -43.12 -32.21
C ALA A 5 5.91 -43.84 -30.87
N ILE A 6 7.14 -43.80 -30.33
CA ILE A 6 7.70 -42.84 -29.35
C ILE A 6 7.29 -43.19 -27.91
N THR A 7 8.30 -43.66 -27.16
CA THR A 7 8.38 -43.93 -25.71
C THR A 7 8.50 -42.60 -24.91
N PRO A 8 8.07 -42.53 -23.63
CA PRO A 8 8.90 -43.08 -22.54
C PRO A 8 8.19 -43.75 -21.35
N PHE A 9 9.07 -44.45 -20.63
CA PHE A 9 8.95 -45.31 -19.46
C PHE A 9 9.53 -44.57 -18.24
N LYS A 10 8.85 -44.60 -17.07
CA LYS A 10 9.33 -44.87 -15.69
C LYS A 10 8.30 -44.33 -14.67
N ILE A 11 7.58 -45.09 -13.83
CA ILE A 11 7.95 -46.05 -12.75
C ILE A 11 8.76 -45.37 -11.64
N VAL A 12 8.49 -45.41 -10.32
CA VAL A 12 7.55 -46.11 -9.37
C VAL A 12 7.86 -45.52 -7.95
N ARG A 13 6.96 -45.27 -6.98
CA ARG A 13 6.41 -46.09 -5.84
C ARG A 13 5.97 -45.04 -4.78
N LEU A 14 5.02 -45.21 -3.85
CA LEU A 14 4.97 -46.18 -2.75
C LEU A 14 3.59 -46.12 -2.06
N GLU A 15 3.17 -47.29 -1.57
CA GLU A 15 1.88 -47.72 -1.02
C GLU A 15 1.42 -47.05 0.29
N LEU A 16 0.10 -47.18 0.59
CA LEU A 16 -0.47 -47.92 1.75
C LEU A 16 -1.59 -47.14 2.49
N PHE A 17 -2.87 -47.43 2.25
CA PHE A 17 -3.96 -47.19 3.23
C PHE A 17 -5.13 -48.15 2.99
N GLN A 18 -5.29 -49.16 3.85
CA GLN A 18 -6.49 -49.98 3.95
C GLN A 18 -6.80 -50.26 5.43
N LYS A 19 -8.10 -50.22 5.77
CA LYS A 19 -8.80 -50.66 7.00
C LYS A 19 -9.32 -49.54 7.92
N ILE A 20 -10.50 -49.03 7.62
CA ILE A 20 -11.45 -48.49 8.62
C ILE A 20 -12.74 -49.29 8.48
N LEU A 21 -12.80 -50.45 9.13
CA LEU A 21 -14.05 -51.12 9.49
C LEU A 21 -13.76 -52.20 10.54
N GLU A 22 -13.75 -51.82 11.82
CA GLU A 22 -14.08 -52.64 13.02
C GLU A 22 -13.65 -51.90 14.29
N ALA A 23 -14.60 -51.29 15.00
CA ALA A 23 -14.65 -51.19 16.47
C ALA A 23 -15.87 -50.35 16.91
N LYS A 24 -17.06 -50.92 16.76
CA LYS A 24 -18.20 -50.60 17.63
C LYS A 24 -17.84 -51.09 19.05
N GLN A 25 -17.27 -50.25 19.90
CA GLN A 25 -17.24 -50.43 21.36
C GLN A 25 -16.61 -49.20 22.05
N SER A 26 -17.36 -48.11 22.27
CA SER A 26 -17.14 -47.15 23.38
C SER A 26 -18.12 -45.97 23.45
N ILE A 27 -19.36 -46.13 23.01
CA ILE A 27 -20.42 -45.13 23.28
C ILE A 27 -20.73 -45.03 24.80
N SER A 28 -20.26 -45.98 25.61
CA SER A 28 -20.47 -46.01 27.06
C SER A 28 -19.48 -45.17 27.89
N VAL A 29 -18.42 -44.62 27.30
CA VAL A 29 -17.41 -43.82 28.03
C VAL A 29 -17.80 -42.32 28.07
N ILE A 30 -18.67 -41.89 27.16
CA ILE A 30 -19.08 -40.49 26.99
C ILE A 30 -20.03 -40.01 28.10
N LEU A 31 -20.69 -40.92 28.82
CA LEU A 31 -21.65 -40.57 29.89
C LEU A 31 -21.05 -40.57 31.31
N ILE A 32 -19.85 -41.10 31.52
CA ILE A 32 -19.20 -41.13 32.86
C ILE A 32 -18.34 -39.87 33.10
N PHE A 33 -17.97 -39.14 32.05
CA PHE A 33 -17.24 -37.88 32.19
C PHE A 33 -18.13 -36.66 32.50
N LEU A 34 -19.46 -36.82 32.52
CA LEU A 34 -20.39 -35.71 32.82
C LEU A 34 -20.68 -35.53 34.34
N SER A 35 -20.08 -36.34 35.22
CA SER A 35 -20.39 -36.36 36.66
C SER A 35 -19.19 -36.19 37.60
N ILE A 36 -18.02 -35.75 37.11
CA ILE A 36 -16.89 -35.34 37.96
C ILE A 36 -16.52 -33.90 37.64
N LEU A 37 -17.49 -33.01 37.82
CA LEU A 37 -17.29 -31.59 37.99
C LEU A 37 -17.47 -31.31 39.48
N PHE A 38 -16.37 -31.19 40.22
CA PHE A 38 -16.19 -30.45 41.49
C PHE A 38 -14.95 -30.99 42.23
N ILE A 39 -13.74 -30.52 41.87
CA ILE A 39 -12.69 -30.25 42.85
C ILE A 39 -11.94 -28.98 42.41
N THR A 40 -11.99 -28.00 43.29
CA THR A 40 -11.35 -26.69 43.26
C THR A 40 -9.82 -26.79 43.18
N ALA A 41 -9.21 -26.13 42.20
CA ALA A 41 -7.83 -25.66 42.28
C ALA A 41 -7.74 -24.32 41.51
N CYS A 42 -7.30 -23.29 42.23
CA CYS A 42 -7.09 -21.93 41.73
C CYS A 42 -5.83 -21.90 40.86
N GLY A 43 -5.97 -21.45 39.61
CA GLY A 43 -4.86 -21.22 38.70
C GLY A 43 -5.40 -20.99 37.29
N THR A 44 -5.42 -19.74 36.85
CA THR A 44 -5.75 -19.39 35.46
C THR A 44 -4.57 -19.77 34.57
N TYR A 45 -4.58 -20.97 34.01
CA TYR A 45 -3.74 -21.31 32.87
C TYR A 45 -4.51 -20.97 31.59
N GLU A 46 -4.21 -19.81 31.02
CA GLU A 46 -4.54 -19.56 29.62
C GLU A 46 -3.70 -20.50 28.76
N THR A 47 -4.36 -21.49 28.15
CA THR A 47 -3.80 -22.26 27.05
C THR A 47 -3.55 -21.32 25.87
N SER A 48 -2.30 -20.88 25.68
CA SER A 48 -1.87 -20.22 24.45
C SER A 48 -1.89 -21.26 23.33
N THR A 49 -2.96 -21.24 22.53
CA THR A 49 -2.97 -21.90 21.23
C THR A 49 -2.07 -21.07 20.32
N GLU A 50 -0.89 -21.60 20.01
CA GLU A 50 0.01 -21.00 19.02
C GLU A 50 -0.60 -21.18 17.63
N HIS A 51 -1.47 -20.24 17.24
CA HIS A 51 -1.91 -20.10 15.86
C HIS A 51 -0.78 -19.43 15.06
N ILE A 52 -0.09 -20.23 14.25
CA ILE A 52 0.68 -19.73 13.11
C ILE A 52 -0.34 -19.15 12.12
N GLY A 53 -0.42 -17.83 11.98
CA GLY A 53 -0.96 -17.20 10.76
C GLY A 53 -1.90 -16.00 10.86
N ASP A 54 -2.41 -15.60 12.03
CA ASP A 54 -3.20 -14.36 12.10
C ASP A 54 -2.29 -13.17 12.36
N ALA A 55 -2.09 -12.33 11.35
CA ALA A 55 -1.47 -11.02 11.52
C ALA A 55 -2.32 -10.26 12.54
N LYS A 56 -1.86 -10.22 13.79
CA LYS A 56 -2.56 -9.49 14.85
C LYS A 56 -2.58 -8.02 14.47
N HIS A 57 -3.77 -7.43 14.47
CA HIS A 57 -3.93 -6.02 14.15
C HIS A 57 -3.77 -5.16 15.42
N THR A 58 -3.40 -3.90 15.23
CA THR A 58 -3.34 -2.87 16.28
C THR A 58 -4.16 -1.66 15.85
N ASN A 59 -4.74 -0.94 16.82
CA ASN A 59 -5.39 0.35 16.57
C ASN A 59 -4.35 1.45 16.55
N VAL A 60 -4.33 2.27 15.50
CA VAL A 60 -3.53 3.48 15.44
C VAL A 60 -4.44 4.69 15.23
N ALA A 61 -4.47 5.59 16.20
CA ALA A 61 -5.17 6.86 16.15
C ALA A 61 -4.25 7.99 15.67
N PHE A 62 -4.82 8.96 14.94
CA PHE A 62 -4.08 10.10 14.39
C PHE A 62 -4.96 11.36 14.34
N SER A 63 -4.32 12.51 14.33
CA SER A 63 -4.91 13.82 14.00
C SER A 63 -4.15 14.46 12.83
N LEU A 64 -4.81 15.32 12.05
CA LEU A 64 -4.26 15.97 10.86
C LEU A 64 -4.33 17.49 11.03
N SER A 65 -3.23 18.17 10.71
CA SER A 65 -3.15 19.63 10.70
C SER A 65 -2.24 20.15 9.59
N LEU A 66 -2.38 21.42 9.26
CA LEU A 66 -1.53 22.17 8.33
C LEU A 66 -0.46 22.94 9.09
N GLU A 67 0.70 23.07 8.45
CA GLU A 67 1.71 24.04 8.88
C GLU A 67 1.21 25.46 8.61
N ASP A 68 1.39 26.36 9.56
CA ASP A 68 0.81 27.71 9.55
C ASP A 68 1.51 28.57 8.46
N LYS A 69 0.77 28.83 7.36
CA LYS A 69 1.06 29.72 6.20
C LYS A 69 2.24 29.37 5.26
N PRO A 70 1.99 29.31 3.93
CA PRO A 70 3.06 29.41 2.93
C PRO A 70 3.51 30.87 2.83
N GLY A 71 4.71 31.19 3.30
CA GLY A 71 5.26 32.54 3.11
C GLY A 71 6.36 33.00 4.05
N GLU A 72 6.64 32.28 5.14
CA GLU A 72 7.81 32.57 5.97
C GLU A 72 8.82 31.42 5.85
N ASN A 73 9.98 31.73 5.26
CA ASN A 73 11.10 30.80 5.15
C ASN A 73 11.53 30.32 6.55
N LEU A 74 11.00 29.18 6.98
CA LEU A 74 11.55 28.42 8.09
C LEU A 74 12.04 27.09 7.52
N HIS A 75 13.33 27.06 7.23
CA HIS A 75 14.10 25.85 7.02
C HIS A 75 14.02 25.02 8.32
N LYS A 76 12.95 24.23 8.49
CA LYS A 76 12.85 23.25 9.55
C LYS A 76 12.53 21.90 8.93
N THR A 77 13.45 20.99 9.21
CA THR A 77 13.38 19.57 8.87
C THR A 77 12.03 18.98 9.28
N PRO A 78 11.45 18.05 8.48
CA PRO A 78 10.19 17.40 8.78
C PRO A 78 10.23 16.82 10.20
N SER A 79 9.31 17.21 11.08
CA SER A 79 9.21 16.64 12.41
C SER A 79 8.90 15.14 12.29
N SER A 80 9.90 14.31 12.55
CA SER A 80 9.78 12.86 12.62
C SER A 80 9.00 12.49 13.89
N TYR A 81 7.66 12.40 13.82
CA TYR A 81 6.89 11.88 14.95
C TYR A 81 7.13 10.36 15.06
N LYS A 82 7.64 9.94 16.22
CA LYS A 82 7.90 8.55 16.59
C LYS A 82 6.75 8.20 17.55
N GLY A 83 5.81 7.36 17.12
CA GLY A 83 4.55 7.13 17.85
C GLY A 83 4.75 6.85 19.35
N ASP A 84 4.00 7.54 20.20
CA ASP A 84 4.04 7.35 21.65
C ASP A 84 2.87 6.45 22.11
N ARG A 85 3.07 5.71 23.21
CA ARG A 85 1.97 5.01 23.89
C ARG A 85 1.10 6.06 24.58
N ILE A 86 -0.21 5.83 24.67
CA ILE A 86 -1.14 6.77 25.32
C ILE A 86 -0.73 6.94 26.80
N GLY A 87 -0.22 8.12 27.17
CA GLY A 87 0.27 8.45 28.51
C GLY A 87 1.26 9.62 28.58
N ASP A 88 1.92 9.97 27.47
CA ASP A 88 2.91 11.05 27.43
C ASP A 88 2.31 12.35 26.87
N GLU A 89 2.41 13.46 27.63
CA GLU A 89 1.93 14.79 27.20
C GLU A 89 2.87 15.40 26.17
N VAL A 90 2.40 15.54 24.92
CA VAL A 90 3.10 16.30 23.88
C VAL A 90 2.56 17.74 23.85
N SER A 91 3.46 18.71 24.04
CA SER A 91 3.15 20.15 23.95
C SER A 91 2.85 20.57 22.51
N GLN A 92 1.58 20.80 22.20
CA GLN A 92 1.08 21.16 20.87
C GLN A 92 1.03 22.69 20.72
N LYS A 93 1.93 23.26 19.91
CA LYS A 93 1.94 24.70 19.60
C LYS A 93 1.21 24.95 18.27
N GLY A 94 -0.01 25.49 18.35
CA GLY A 94 -0.71 26.29 17.33
C GLY A 94 -0.56 25.87 15.88
N LEU A 95 -1.17 24.76 15.48
CA LEU A 95 -1.27 24.33 14.09
C LEU A 95 -2.70 24.55 13.56
N ALA A 96 -2.81 24.95 12.29
CA ALA A 96 -4.09 25.22 11.65
C ALA A 96 -4.74 23.92 11.16
N LYS A 97 -6.07 23.83 11.15
CA LYS A 97 -6.76 22.67 10.56
C LYS A 97 -6.84 22.81 9.04
N ILE A 98 -6.98 21.67 8.34
CA ILE A 98 -7.22 21.65 6.90
C ILE A 98 -8.57 22.32 6.63
N ASN A 99 -8.64 23.25 5.68
CA ASN A 99 -9.93 23.78 5.23
C ASN A 99 -10.45 22.93 4.07
N CYS A 100 -11.24 21.90 4.40
CA CYS A 100 -11.78 20.95 3.44
C CYS A 100 -12.75 21.60 2.44
N ASP A 101 -13.44 22.67 2.83
CA ASP A 101 -14.41 23.37 1.98
C ASP A 101 -13.72 24.16 0.87
N THR A 102 -12.63 24.89 1.19
CA THR A 102 -11.89 25.69 0.20
C THR A 102 -10.84 24.90 -0.58
N SER A 103 -10.48 23.70 -0.12
CA SER A 103 -9.53 22.81 -0.81
C SER A 103 -10.18 21.87 -1.81
N PHE A 104 -11.52 21.83 -1.89
CA PHE A 104 -12.28 20.90 -2.73
C PHE A 104 -11.98 19.42 -2.42
N ILE A 105 -11.61 19.10 -1.17
CA ILE A 105 -11.29 17.76 -0.72
C ILE A 105 -12.42 17.24 0.15
N THR A 106 -13.07 16.17 -0.32
CA THR A 106 -14.13 15.52 0.45
C THR A 106 -13.57 14.46 1.38
N ASN A 107 -12.54 13.74 0.95
CA ASN A 107 -11.95 12.63 1.69
C ASN A 107 -10.43 12.71 1.72
N MET A 108 -9.88 12.30 2.86
CA MET A 108 -8.47 11.97 3.04
C MET A 108 -8.27 10.47 2.88
N GLU A 109 -7.13 10.08 2.34
CA GLU A 109 -6.70 8.69 2.22
C GLU A 109 -5.48 8.48 3.11
N VAL A 110 -5.44 7.38 3.85
CA VAL A 110 -4.24 6.90 4.52
C VAL A 110 -3.83 5.56 3.93
N SER A 111 -2.56 5.44 3.57
CA SER A 111 -1.91 4.20 3.16
C SER A 111 -0.84 3.82 4.16
N VAL A 112 -0.80 2.54 4.54
CA VAL A 112 0.21 2.00 5.46
C VAL A 112 1.11 1.03 4.73
N TYR A 113 2.41 1.20 4.90
CA TYR A 113 3.43 0.40 4.25
C TYR A 113 4.30 -0.34 5.26
N ASP A 114 4.77 -1.53 4.88
CA ASP A 114 5.82 -2.25 5.62
C ASP A 114 7.22 -1.66 5.35
N SER A 115 8.25 -2.28 5.92
CA SER A 115 9.66 -1.90 5.73
C SER A 115 10.16 -2.12 4.29
N LEU A 116 9.48 -2.94 3.50
CA LEU A 116 9.81 -3.24 2.09
C LEU A 116 9.05 -2.34 1.11
N ASN A 117 8.24 -1.39 1.61
CA ASN A 117 7.33 -0.53 0.84
C ASN A 117 6.13 -1.28 0.23
N THR A 118 5.75 -2.45 0.75
CA THR A 118 4.49 -3.11 0.40
C THR A 118 3.34 -2.39 1.10
N LYS A 119 2.30 -2.00 0.35
CA LYS A 119 1.08 -1.43 0.95
C LYS A 119 0.32 -2.53 1.69
N LEU A 120 0.13 -2.34 2.99
CA LEU A 120 -0.59 -3.25 3.88
C LEU A 120 -2.06 -2.88 4.02
N VAL A 121 -2.34 -1.57 4.15
CA VAL A 121 -3.68 -1.05 4.40
C VAL A 121 -3.87 0.25 3.61
N GLU A 122 -5.08 0.48 3.13
CA GLU A 122 -5.53 1.75 2.56
C GLU A 122 -6.92 2.02 3.10
N LYS A 123 -7.17 3.25 3.58
CA LYS A 123 -8.47 3.63 4.13
C LYS A 123 -8.78 5.09 3.85
N SER A 124 -10.04 5.37 3.57
CA SER A 124 -10.56 6.72 3.35
C SER A 124 -11.32 7.23 4.56
N PHE A 125 -11.20 8.53 4.83
CA PHE A 125 -11.86 9.24 5.92
C PHE A 125 -12.42 10.58 5.42
N PRO A 126 -13.58 11.03 5.90
CA PRO A 126 -14.08 12.36 5.55
C PRO A 126 -13.10 13.43 5.99
N CYS A 127 -12.74 14.37 5.11
CA CYS A 127 -11.73 15.39 5.41
C CYS A 127 -12.07 16.18 6.69
N ASN A 128 -13.36 16.51 6.87
CA ASN A 128 -13.87 17.31 7.99
C ASN A 128 -13.65 16.68 9.38
N THR A 129 -13.31 15.39 9.50
CA THR A 129 -13.02 14.78 10.81
C THR A 129 -11.65 15.17 11.35
N HIS A 130 -10.69 15.51 10.47
CA HIS A 130 -9.30 15.83 10.79
C HIS A 130 -8.58 14.83 11.71
N SER A 131 -9.14 13.63 11.87
CA SER A 131 -8.66 12.61 12.77
C SER A 131 -9.33 11.28 12.43
N GLY A 132 -8.73 10.18 12.89
CA GLY A 132 -9.27 8.86 12.66
C GLY A 132 -8.54 7.76 13.42
N THR A 133 -9.04 6.54 13.26
CA THR A 133 -8.40 5.33 13.75
C THR A 133 -8.40 4.26 12.66
N ILE A 134 -7.26 3.59 12.53
CA ILE A 134 -7.04 2.53 11.55
C ILE A 134 -6.50 1.27 12.21
N GLN A 135 -6.99 0.12 11.74
CA GLN A 135 -6.46 -1.19 12.10
C GLN A 135 -5.27 -1.51 11.20
N VAL A 136 -4.12 -1.80 11.80
CA VAL A 136 -2.87 -2.05 11.07
C VAL A 136 -2.26 -3.37 11.50
N PRO A 137 -1.80 -4.23 10.58
CA PRO A 137 -1.03 -5.41 10.93
C PRO A 137 0.21 -5.04 11.76
N SER A 138 0.36 -5.66 12.93
CA SER A 138 1.52 -5.49 13.81
C SER A 138 2.84 -5.77 13.08
N GLY A 139 3.92 -5.16 13.56
CA GLY A 139 5.28 -5.38 13.12
C GLY A 139 6.05 -4.07 12.98
N ASP A 140 7.29 -4.20 12.52
CA ASP A 140 8.25 -3.10 12.61
C ASP A 140 8.15 -2.11 11.45
N ASN A 141 8.58 -0.89 11.71
CA ASN A 141 8.75 0.19 10.74
C ASN A 141 7.53 0.40 9.83
N ARG A 142 6.33 0.40 10.43
CA ARG A 142 5.09 0.72 9.74
C ARG A 142 5.06 2.20 9.42
N ARG A 143 4.95 2.53 8.14
CA ARG A 143 4.96 3.91 7.65
C ARG A 143 3.58 4.29 7.13
N PHE A 144 3.08 5.41 7.59
CA PHE A 144 1.79 5.96 7.21
C PHE A 144 2.01 7.09 6.22
N VAL A 145 1.23 7.09 5.16
CA VAL A 145 1.18 8.14 4.14
C VAL A 145 -0.25 8.62 4.06
N PHE A 146 -0.45 9.94 4.16
CA PHE A 146 -1.74 10.59 4.10
C PHE A 146 -1.79 11.45 2.85
N SER A 147 -2.88 11.34 2.09
CA SER A 147 -3.11 12.13 0.89
C SER A 147 -4.51 12.74 0.89
N GLY A 148 -4.59 13.99 0.47
CA GLY A 148 -5.84 14.70 0.21
C GLY A 148 -5.94 15.01 -1.26
N LYS A 149 -6.94 14.45 -1.95
CA LYS A 149 -7.12 14.60 -3.40
C LYS A 149 -8.38 15.39 -3.71
N ASN A 150 -8.34 16.21 -4.76
CA ASN A 150 -9.53 16.88 -5.27
C ASN A 150 -10.41 15.92 -6.09
N ALA A 151 -11.55 16.41 -6.58
CA ALA A 151 -12.53 15.61 -7.32
C ALA A 151 -12.00 14.99 -8.63
N ILE A 152 -10.91 15.53 -9.21
CA ILE A 152 -10.27 14.99 -10.42
C ILE A 152 -9.11 14.04 -10.10
N GLY A 153 -8.87 13.74 -8.82
CA GLY A 153 -7.84 12.81 -8.36
C GLY A 153 -6.44 13.41 -8.21
N GLU A 154 -6.30 14.73 -8.34
CA GLU A 154 -5.04 15.44 -8.11
C GLU A 154 -4.76 15.54 -6.59
N GLU A 155 -3.55 15.16 -6.18
CA GLU A 155 -3.11 15.22 -4.80
C GLU A 155 -2.72 16.65 -4.44
N LEU A 156 -3.47 17.25 -3.50
CA LEU A 156 -3.27 18.63 -3.04
C LEU A 156 -2.64 18.69 -1.66
N TYR A 157 -2.76 17.64 -0.85
CA TYR A 157 -2.09 17.56 0.45
C TYR A 157 -1.39 16.23 0.64
N TYR A 158 -0.21 16.27 1.24
CA TYR A 158 0.60 15.09 1.53
C TYR A 158 1.22 15.16 2.93
N GLY A 159 1.12 14.07 3.68
CA GLY A 159 1.72 13.91 5.00
C GLY A 159 2.28 12.50 5.18
N LYS A 160 3.33 12.34 5.98
CA LYS A 160 3.93 11.03 6.25
C LYS A 160 4.37 10.90 7.70
N SER A 161 4.30 9.69 8.24
CA SER A 161 4.88 9.36 9.54
C SER A 161 6.34 8.92 9.42
N SER A 162 7.04 8.92 10.55
CA SER A 162 8.22 8.05 10.69
C SER A 162 7.77 6.59 10.82
N GLY A 163 8.71 5.66 10.66
CA GLY A 163 8.44 4.26 10.97
C GLY A 163 8.04 4.08 12.43
N ILE A 164 6.95 3.34 12.65
CA ILE A 164 6.47 2.98 13.98
C ILE A 164 6.50 1.46 14.11
N ASP A 165 7.05 0.96 15.20
CA ASP A 165 7.00 -0.46 15.54
C ASP A 165 5.71 -0.74 16.30
N LEU A 166 4.86 -1.59 15.72
CA LEU A 166 3.52 -1.84 16.21
C LEU A 166 3.43 -3.21 16.86
N GLU A 167 3.19 -3.23 18.16
CA GLU A 167 2.99 -4.48 18.90
C GLU A 167 1.56 -5.02 18.71
N PRO A 168 1.40 -6.35 18.62
CA PRO A 168 0.09 -7.00 18.54
C PRO A 168 -0.90 -6.58 19.64
N GLY A 169 -2.13 -6.20 19.26
CA GLY A 169 -3.23 -5.95 20.20
C GLY A 169 -3.12 -4.65 21.02
N ALA A 170 -2.04 -3.89 20.87
CA ALA A 170 -1.89 -2.58 21.49
C ALA A 170 -2.73 -1.51 20.78
N THR A 171 -2.84 -0.33 21.39
CA THR A 171 -3.37 0.89 20.76
C THR A 171 -2.31 1.98 20.82
N TYR A 172 -2.06 2.60 19.68
CA TYR A 172 -1.09 3.67 19.52
C TYR A 172 -1.79 4.97 19.15
N ASN A 173 -1.25 6.09 19.63
CA ASN A 173 -1.61 7.41 19.15
C ASN A 173 -0.38 8.01 18.47
N MET A 174 -0.46 8.23 17.16
CA MET A 174 0.62 8.84 16.40
C MET A 174 0.60 10.37 16.45
N GLY A 175 -0.24 10.94 17.32
CA GLY A 175 -0.33 12.37 17.52
C GLY A 175 -0.79 13.09 16.25
N GLU A 176 -0.21 14.25 16.03
CA GLU A 176 -0.56 15.17 14.96
C GLU A 176 0.36 14.98 13.75
N ILE A 177 -0.23 14.70 12.60
CA ILE A 177 0.45 14.58 11.33
C ILE A 177 0.31 15.89 10.58
N ILE A 178 1.46 16.48 10.26
CA ILE A 178 1.54 17.69 9.45
C ILE A 178 1.33 17.33 8.00
N MET A 179 0.26 17.89 7.43
CA MET A 179 -0.09 17.81 6.03
C MET A 179 0.48 19.04 5.32
N ASN A 180 1.18 18.80 4.22
CA ASN A 180 1.77 19.86 3.40
C ASN A 180 0.89 20.08 2.18
N TYR A 181 0.60 21.34 1.85
CA TYR A 181 -0.04 21.66 0.57
C TYR A 181 0.96 21.42 -0.56
N VAL A 182 0.63 20.51 -1.46
CA VAL A 182 1.43 20.12 -2.63
C VAL A 182 0.75 20.48 -3.95
N GLY A 183 -0.39 21.17 -3.88
CA GLY A 183 -1.20 21.58 -5.04
C GLY A 183 -0.54 22.57 -6.00
N GLU A 184 0.76 22.84 -5.84
CA GLU A 184 1.57 23.67 -6.76
C GLU A 184 2.95 23.07 -7.10
N THR A 185 3.27 21.80 -6.79
CA THR A 185 4.61 21.24 -7.12
C THR A 185 4.59 19.86 -7.77
N HIS A 186 3.45 19.41 -8.31
CA HIS A 186 3.43 18.26 -9.20
C HIS A 186 3.35 18.73 -10.65
N PRO A 187 4.26 18.27 -11.53
CA PRO A 187 4.13 18.55 -12.94
C PRO A 187 2.81 17.97 -13.43
N SER A 188 1.98 18.81 -14.03
CA SER A 188 0.73 18.38 -14.66
C SER A 188 0.96 17.33 -15.76
N THR A 189 -0.09 16.64 -16.18
CA THR A 189 0.06 15.64 -17.24
C THR A 189 0.52 16.32 -18.54
N PRO A 190 1.56 15.80 -19.23
CA PRO A 190 1.98 16.35 -20.51
C PRO A 190 0.84 16.36 -21.52
N THR A 191 0.69 17.47 -22.24
CA THR A 191 -0.34 17.64 -23.28
C THR A 191 0.31 17.82 -24.66
N GLY A 192 -0.50 17.82 -25.72
CA GLY A 192 -0.01 18.06 -27.07
C GLY A 192 0.94 16.98 -27.57
N VAL A 193 0.74 15.73 -27.14
CA VAL A 193 1.56 14.60 -27.59
C VAL A 193 1.35 14.41 -29.09
N THR A 194 2.44 14.46 -29.84
CA THR A 194 2.52 14.21 -31.27
C THR A 194 3.57 13.16 -31.54
N VAL A 195 3.37 12.40 -32.62
CA VAL A 195 4.27 11.32 -33.03
C VAL A 195 4.58 11.45 -34.52
N ALA A 196 5.85 11.31 -34.88
CA ALA A 196 6.32 11.29 -36.25
C ALA A 196 7.13 10.00 -36.51
N ALA A 197 6.67 9.19 -37.45
CA ALA A 197 7.36 7.95 -37.84
C ALA A 197 8.57 8.25 -38.75
N GLY A 198 9.62 7.46 -38.60
CA GLY A 198 10.80 7.44 -39.46
C GLY A 198 11.28 6.00 -39.72
N ASP A 199 12.37 5.86 -40.47
CA ASP A 199 12.97 4.55 -40.76
C ASP A 199 13.61 3.96 -39.49
N GLY A 200 13.03 2.89 -38.95
CA GLY A 200 13.49 2.22 -37.73
C GLY A 200 13.32 3.04 -36.44
N GLN A 201 12.51 4.10 -36.46
CA GLN A 201 12.35 5.01 -35.32
C GLN A 201 11.00 5.74 -35.28
N VAL A 202 10.65 6.26 -34.09
CA VAL A 202 9.53 7.18 -33.88
C VAL A 202 10.02 8.37 -33.06
N THR A 203 9.71 9.58 -33.49
CA THR A 203 9.96 10.80 -32.72
C THR A 203 8.69 11.22 -32.01
N LEU A 204 8.75 11.36 -30.68
CA LEU A 204 7.68 11.83 -29.83
C LEU A 204 7.95 13.28 -29.42
N SER A 205 6.92 14.11 -29.42
CA SER A 205 7.00 15.49 -28.94
C SER A 205 5.77 15.82 -28.12
N TRP A 206 5.96 16.56 -27.03
CA TRP A 206 4.89 17.01 -26.13
C TRP A 206 5.21 18.40 -25.57
N ASN A 207 4.19 19.08 -25.06
CA ASN A 207 4.34 20.36 -24.40
C ASN A 207 5.14 20.20 -23.10
N THR A 208 6.08 21.11 -22.85
CA THR A 208 6.81 21.15 -21.58
C THR A 208 5.86 21.48 -20.43
N VAL A 209 5.98 20.71 -19.36
CA VAL A 209 5.23 20.89 -18.12
C VAL A 209 6.11 21.64 -17.13
N SER A 210 5.59 22.70 -16.53
CA SER A 210 6.25 23.42 -15.43
C SER A 210 6.60 22.45 -14.30
N ASP A 211 7.78 22.64 -13.70
CA ASP A 211 8.30 21.83 -12.59
C ASP A 211 8.63 20.36 -12.94
N ALA A 212 8.41 19.91 -14.18
CA ALA A 212 8.88 18.61 -14.65
C ALA A 212 10.41 18.62 -14.82
N THR A 213 11.11 17.86 -13.98
CA THR A 213 12.56 17.65 -14.12
C THR A 213 12.90 16.61 -15.21
N SER A 214 11.98 15.69 -15.49
CA SER A 214 12.11 14.69 -16.54
C SER A 214 10.75 14.06 -16.90
N TYR A 215 10.72 13.27 -17.97
CA TYR A 215 9.55 12.50 -18.38
C TYR A 215 9.87 11.01 -18.45
N ASN A 216 8.83 10.17 -18.36
CA ASN A 216 8.92 8.76 -18.69
C ASN A 216 7.98 8.50 -19.87
N ILE A 217 8.42 7.67 -20.82
CA ILE A 217 7.59 7.16 -21.90
C ILE A 217 7.32 5.69 -21.63
N TYR A 218 6.07 5.28 -21.75
CA TYR A 218 5.65 3.89 -21.71
C TYR A 218 5.18 3.49 -23.09
N TRP A 219 5.65 2.34 -23.59
CA TRP A 219 5.29 1.91 -24.94
C TRP A 219 5.01 0.41 -25.03
N SER A 220 4.26 0.02 -26.05
CA SER A 220 4.03 -1.39 -26.39
C SER A 220 3.61 -1.53 -27.86
N THR A 221 3.67 -2.76 -28.39
CA THR A 221 3.01 -3.12 -29.65
C THR A 221 1.54 -3.52 -29.44
N MET A 222 1.11 -3.69 -28.19
CA MET A 222 -0.30 -3.91 -27.84
C MET A 222 -0.99 -2.59 -27.49
N SER A 223 -2.24 -2.43 -27.95
CA SER A 223 -3.08 -1.28 -27.58
C SER A 223 -3.40 -1.25 -26.08
N GLY A 224 -3.72 -0.08 -25.54
CA GLY A 224 -4.07 0.07 -24.12
C GLY A 224 -2.86 0.10 -23.20
N VAL A 225 -1.77 0.73 -23.64
CA VAL A 225 -0.57 0.93 -22.84
C VAL A 225 -0.92 1.69 -21.56
N THR A 226 -0.38 1.21 -20.45
CA THR A 226 -0.45 1.86 -19.13
C THR A 226 0.95 1.88 -18.53
N LYS A 227 1.11 2.57 -17.39
CA LYS A 227 2.38 2.60 -16.65
C LYS A 227 2.81 1.23 -16.12
N THR A 228 1.90 0.26 -16.03
CA THR A 228 2.17 -1.11 -15.55
C THR A 228 2.36 -2.11 -16.69
N THR A 229 1.68 -1.90 -17.83
CA THR A 229 1.73 -2.82 -18.97
C THR A 229 2.75 -2.43 -20.04
N GLY A 230 3.15 -1.15 -20.09
CA GLY A 230 4.12 -0.64 -21.05
C GLY A 230 5.57 -0.87 -20.66
N THR A 231 6.42 -1.01 -21.66
CA THR A 231 7.88 -0.93 -21.48
C THR A 231 8.26 0.51 -21.21
N LYS A 232 8.94 0.75 -20.08
CA LYS A 232 9.32 2.08 -19.60
C LYS A 232 10.65 2.54 -20.20
N ILE A 233 10.68 3.75 -20.72
CA ILE A 233 11.88 4.54 -21.01
C ILE A 233 11.87 5.73 -20.05
N SER A 234 12.88 5.83 -19.19
CA SER A 234 12.91 6.83 -18.11
C SER A 234 13.80 8.02 -18.39
N ASN A 235 13.48 9.14 -17.72
CA ASN A 235 14.29 10.36 -17.68
C ASN A 235 14.59 10.98 -19.05
N VAL A 236 13.57 11.08 -19.90
CA VAL A 236 13.67 11.68 -21.23
C VAL A 236 13.18 13.13 -21.24
N THR A 237 13.48 13.85 -22.32
CA THR A 237 13.02 15.22 -22.58
C THR A 237 12.27 15.28 -23.92
N SER A 238 11.44 16.31 -24.10
CA SER A 238 10.75 16.57 -25.37
C SER A 238 11.66 17.40 -26.29
N PRO A 239 11.82 17.05 -27.58
CA PRO A 239 11.36 15.82 -28.23
C PRO A 239 12.26 14.61 -27.90
N TYR A 240 11.70 13.40 -27.96
CA TYR A 240 12.44 12.15 -27.78
C TYR A 240 12.34 11.22 -29.00
N THR A 241 13.47 10.71 -29.46
CA THR A 241 13.53 9.75 -30.57
C THR A 241 13.72 8.33 -30.05
N HIS A 242 12.69 7.51 -30.21
CA HIS A 242 12.71 6.08 -29.90
C HIS A 242 13.19 5.28 -31.12
N THR A 243 14.42 4.76 -31.07
CA THR A 243 15.10 4.04 -32.15
C THR A 243 15.07 2.52 -31.97
N GLY A 244 15.46 1.76 -33.00
CA GLY A 244 15.55 0.29 -32.95
C GLY A 244 14.20 -0.40 -33.17
N LEU A 245 13.27 0.31 -33.80
CA LEU A 245 11.93 -0.17 -34.10
C LEU A 245 11.91 -0.90 -35.46
N THR A 246 10.92 -1.79 -35.63
CA THR A 246 10.72 -2.50 -36.89
C THR A 246 9.71 -1.75 -37.75
N ASN A 247 10.09 -1.45 -39.00
CA ASN A 247 9.20 -0.77 -39.94
C ASN A 247 7.89 -1.54 -40.17
N GLY A 248 6.80 -0.80 -40.35
CA GLY A 248 5.46 -1.36 -40.54
C GLY A 248 4.80 -1.92 -39.26
N THR A 249 5.49 -1.88 -38.12
CA THR A 249 4.90 -2.27 -36.82
C THR A 249 4.23 -1.08 -36.16
N THR A 250 3.03 -1.28 -35.59
CA THR A 250 2.33 -0.24 -34.83
C THR A 250 2.81 -0.24 -33.38
N TYR A 251 3.11 0.95 -32.86
CA TYR A 251 3.55 1.17 -31.49
C TYR A 251 2.62 2.18 -30.82
N TYR A 252 2.25 1.89 -29.57
CA TYR A 252 1.39 2.72 -28.73
C TYR A 252 2.24 3.33 -27.61
N TYR A 253 1.92 4.55 -27.20
CA TYR A 253 2.69 5.33 -26.24
C TYR A 253 1.79 6.03 -25.22
N VAL A 254 2.28 6.15 -23.98
CA VAL A 254 1.72 6.95 -22.87
C VAL A 254 2.84 7.66 -22.13
#